data_AF-A0A7M1Q031-F1
#
_entry.id   AF-A0A7M1Q031-F1
#
_cell.length_a   1.000
_cell.length_b   1.000
_cell.length_c   1.000
_cell.angle_alpha   90.00
_cell.angle_beta   90.00
_cell.angle_gamma   90.00
#
_symmetry.space_group_name_H-M   'P 1'
#
loop_
_entity.id
_entity.type
_entity.pdbx_description
1 polymer ?
#
loop_
_entity_poly.entity_id
_entity_poly.type
_entity_poly.pdbx_seq_one_letter_code
_entity_poly.pdbx_strand_id
1 'polypeptide(L)'
;MNTTKFTKTQKTLIISNTILCLTLFTLGYFIKPNLQHISNKSLIALAVFPFGIVIGSVLNLLILKRKPKSMKNIILNENDERLVLRKVTAEAMSFRVVRFMLYLFFMAYTYSNPNEIFVSAIWWILCGIMFASMFLTVIFEVVYDYKETKCD
;
A
#
# COMPACT_ATOMS: atom_id res chain seq x y z
N MET A 1 -4.96 1.21 28.17
CA MET A 1 -4.11 1.18 26.94
C MET A 1 -4.52 -0.03 26.12
N ASN A 2 -5.20 0.16 24.98
CA ASN A 2 -5.76 -0.97 24.22
C ASN A 2 -4.70 -1.55 23.26
N THR A 3 -3.75 -2.30 23.83
CA THR A 3 -2.62 -2.91 23.10
C THR A 3 -3.04 -4.10 22.22
N THR A 4 -4.20 -4.68 22.48
CA THR A 4 -4.75 -5.82 21.74
C THR A 4 -5.09 -5.44 20.30
N LYS A 5 -5.66 -4.25 20.08
CA LYS A 5 -5.98 -3.72 18.75
C LYS A 5 -4.70 -3.49 17.92
N PHE A 6 -3.72 -2.82 18.50
CA PHE A 6 -2.42 -2.56 17.86
C PHE A 6 -1.69 -3.85 17.47
N THR A 7 -1.62 -4.81 18.40
CA THR A 7 -0.96 -6.10 18.13
C THR A 7 -1.68 -6.92 17.07
N LYS A 8 -3.03 -6.86 17.01
CA LYS A 8 -3.82 -7.50 15.95
C LYS A 8 -3.50 -6.88 14.58
N THR A 9 -3.50 -5.56 14.48
CA THR A 9 -3.17 -4.85 13.23
C THR A 9 -1.77 -5.20 12.72
N GLN A 10 -0.76 -5.18 13.59
CA GLN A 10 0.61 -5.54 13.20
C GLN A 10 0.73 -7.00 12.77
N LYS A 11 0.01 -7.93 13.42
CA LYS A 11 -0.02 -9.34 12.98
C LYS A 11 -0.68 -9.50 11.62
N THR A 12 -1.79 -8.81 11.35
CA THR A 12 -2.46 -8.84 10.05
C THR A 12 -1.56 -8.29 8.94
N LEU A 13 -0.83 -7.19 9.20
CA LEU A 13 0.16 -6.64 8.28
C LEU A 13 1.30 -7.63 7.99
N ILE A 14 1.80 -8.34 9.01
CA ILE A 14 2.83 -9.37 8.82
C ILE A 14 2.29 -10.49 7.92
N ILE A 15 1.11 -11.04 8.22
CA ILE A 15 0.56 -12.18 7.48
C ILE A 15 0.29 -11.81 6.02
N SER A 16 -0.44 -10.71 5.79
CA SER A 16 -0.80 -10.26 4.44
C SER A 16 0.42 -9.96 3.57
N ASN A 17 1.40 -9.22 4.09
CA ASN A 17 2.62 -8.91 3.34
C ASN A 17 3.56 -10.12 3.18
N THR A 18 3.54 -11.08 4.11
CA THR A 18 4.31 -12.33 3.96
C THR A 18 3.75 -13.17 2.82
N ILE A 19 2.42 -13.30 2.72
CA ILE A 19 1.76 -13.98 1.60
C ILE A 19 2.12 -13.28 0.28
N LEU A 20 2.00 -11.96 0.24
CA LEU A 20 2.30 -11.18 -0.96
C LEU A 20 3.78 -11.33 -1.38
N CYS A 21 4.71 -11.27 -0.42
CA CYS A 21 6.13 -11.51 -0.66
C CYS A 21 6.39 -12.92 -1.23
N LEU A 22 5.79 -13.95 -0.65
CA LEU A 22 5.88 -15.32 -1.15
C LEU A 22 5.35 -15.45 -2.57
N THR A 23 4.18 -14.86 -2.88
CA THR A 23 3.63 -14.90 -4.23
C THR A 23 4.50 -14.18 -5.26
N LEU A 24 5.10 -13.04 -4.90
CA LEU A 24 6.00 -12.33 -5.80
C LEU A 24 7.31 -13.09 -6.04
N PHE A 25 7.86 -13.72 -5.00
CA PHE A 25 9.05 -14.56 -5.12
C PHE A 25 8.80 -15.79 -5.98
N THR A 26 7.68 -16.50 -5.78
CA THR A 26 7.35 -17.67 -6.59
C THR A 26 7.10 -17.28 -8.04
N LEU A 27 6.32 -16.22 -8.30
CA LEU A 27 6.12 -15.70 -9.66
C LEU A 27 7.44 -15.29 -10.31
N GLY A 28 8.30 -14.55 -9.60
CA GLY A 28 9.62 -14.13 -10.10
C GLY A 28 10.57 -15.30 -10.41
N TYR A 29 10.45 -16.41 -9.69
CA TYR A 29 11.27 -17.61 -9.91
C TYR A 29 10.73 -18.52 -11.02
N PHE A 30 9.41 -18.70 -11.11
CA PHE A 30 8.78 -19.66 -12.04
C PHE A 30 8.49 -19.09 -13.43
N ILE A 31 8.38 -17.77 -13.59
CA ILE A 31 8.20 -17.16 -14.91
C ILE A 31 9.48 -17.38 -15.73
N LYS A 32 9.37 -18.10 -16.85
CA LYS A 32 10.51 -18.29 -17.77
C LYS A 32 10.77 -16.99 -18.54
N PRO A 33 12.04 -16.65 -18.85
CA PRO A 33 12.44 -15.38 -19.47
C PRO A 33 11.96 -15.19 -20.93
N ASN A 34 11.12 -16.07 -21.45
CA ASN A 34 10.67 -16.03 -22.84
C ASN A 34 9.48 -15.08 -23.09
N LEU A 35 8.96 -14.44 -22.03
CA LEU A 35 7.98 -13.35 -22.12
C LEU A 35 8.76 -12.02 -22.19
N GLN A 36 8.93 -11.51 -23.41
CA GLN A 36 9.81 -10.41 -23.82
C GLN A 36 9.69 -9.05 -23.09
N HIS A 37 8.89 -8.89 -22.03
CA HIS A 37 8.62 -7.56 -21.44
C HIS A 37 8.78 -7.44 -19.91
N ILE A 38 8.94 -8.53 -19.15
CA ILE A 38 9.17 -8.44 -17.70
C ILE A 38 10.39 -9.28 -17.34
N SER A 39 11.49 -8.63 -16.97
CA SER A 39 12.66 -9.33 -16.47
C SER A 39 12.33 -9.96 -15.12
N ASN A 40 12.57 -11.26 -14.95
CA ASN A 40 12.40 -11.98 -13.68
C ASN A 40 13.02 -11.26 -12.47
N LYS A 41 14.08 -10.47 -12.70
CA LYS A 41 14.77 -9.67 -11.69
C LYS A 41 13.91 -8.53 -11.13
N SER A 42 13.00 -7.95 -11.91
CA SER A 42 12.15 -6.84 -11.45
C SER A 42 11.08 -7.32 -10.46
N LEU A 43 10.51 -8.51 -10.67
CA LEU A 43 9.53 -9.11 -9.75
C LEU A 43 10.17 -9.45 -8.39
N ILE A 44 11.40 -9.97 -8.41
CA ILE A 44 12.17 -10.24 -7.19
C ILE A 44 12.51 -8.93 -6.46
N ALA A 45 12.91 -7.89 -7.20
CA ALA A 45 13.15 -6.57 -6.62
C ALA A 45 11.86 -5.97 -6.00
N LEU A 46 10.70 -6.18 -6.63
CA LEU A 46 9.41 -5.72 -6.12
C LEU A 46 9.02 -6.39 -4.80
N ALA A 47 9.46 -7.64 -4.57
CA ALA A 47 9.23 -8.37 -3.32
C ALA A 47 10.00 -7.79 -2.11
N VAL A 48 11.03 -6.96 -2.34
CA VAL A 48 11.79 -6.32 -1.26
C VAL A 48 10.92 -5.32 -0.48
N PHE A 49 9.97 -4.66 -1.16
CA PHE A 49 9.09 -3.68 -0.54
C PHE A 49 8.17 -4.29 0.54
N PRO A 50 7.34 -5.32 0.26
CA PRO A 50 6.52 -5.96 1.30
C PRO A 50 7.39 -6.62 2.38
N PHE A 51 8.58 -7.12 2.04
CA PHE A 51 9.51 -7.67 3.02
C PHE A 51 9.99 -6.64 4.05
N GLY A 52 10.32 -5.41 3.60
CA GLY A 52 10.68 -4.31 4.49
C GLY A 52 9.55 -3.96 5.47
N ILE A 53 8.30 -3.98 5.00
CA ILE A 53 7.12 -3.75 5.83
C ILE A 53 6.99 -4.84 6.91
N VAL A 54 7.19 -6.11 6.55
CA VAL A 54 7.18 -7.24 7.51
C VAL A 54 8.24 -7.04 8.60
N ILE A 55 9.47 -6.70 8.23
CA ILE A 55 10.55 -6.46 9.19
C ILE A 55 10.16 -5.32 10.15
N GLY A 56 9.67 -4.20 9.62
CA GLY A 56 9.24 -3.06 10.43
C GLY A 56 8.14 -3.44 11.43
N SER A 57 7.13 -4.18 11.00
CA SER A 57 6.04 -4.67 11.87
C SER A 57 6.53 -5.64 12.95
N VAL A 58 7.47 -6.53 12.62
CA VAL A 58 8.08 -7.44 13.59
C VAL A 58 8.91 -6.66 14.63
N LEU A 59 9.73 -5.71 14.19
CA LEU A 59 10.50 -4.85 15.09
C LEU A 59 9.58 -4.05 16.02
N ASN A 60 8.48 -3.52 15.51
CA ASN A 60 7.48 -2.83 16.33
C ASN A 60 6.88 -3.75 17.40
N LEU A 61 6.54 -4.99 17.08
CA LEU A 61 6.05 -5.96 18.07
C LEU A 61 7.13 -6.33 19.11
N LEU A 62 8.39 -6.44 18.71
CA LEU A 62 9.51 -6.73 19.61
C LEU A 62 9.76 -5.56 20.58
N ILE A 63 9.75 -4.33 20.07
CA ILE A 63 9.91 -3.12 20.88
C ILE A 63 8.72 -2.95 21.82
N LEU A 64 7.49 -3.24 21.39
CA LEU A 64 6.32 -3.24 22.27
C LEU A 64 6.48 -4.20 23.46
N LYS A 65 7.01 -5.40 23.20
CA LYS A 65 7.28 -6.41 24.25
C LYS A 65 8.40 -5.98 25.19
N ARG A 66 9.48 -5.38 24.67
CA ARG A 66 10.67 -5.00 25.47
C ARG A 66 10.52 -3.66 26.20
N LYS A 67 9.89 -2.65 25.59
CA LYS A 67 9.80 -1.27 26.08
C LYS A 67 8.41 -0.66 25.78
N PRO A 68 7.34 -1.10 26.46
CA PRO A 68 5.98 -0.62 26.19
C PRO A 68 5.81 0.89 26.44
N LYS A 69 6.59 1.46 27.37
CA LYS A 69 6.55 2.89 27.71
C LYS A 69 6.98 3.79 26.55
N SER A 70 7.94 3.39 25.70
CA SER A 70 8.37 4.21 24.56
C SER A 70 7.36 4.22 23.42
N MET A 71 6.49 3.21 23.34
CA MET A 71 5.43 3.12 22.34
C MET A 71 4.11 3.79 22.76
N LYS A 72 4.02 4.33 23.97
CA LYS A 72 2.77 4.90 24.52
C LYS A 72 2.18 5.98 23.60
N ASN A 73 3.01 6.89 23.09
CA ASN A 73 2.55 7.97 22.20
C ASN A 73 2.08 7.43 20.84
N ILE A 74 2.76 6.42 20.29
CA ILE A 74 2.38 5.79 19.03
C ILE A 74 1.03 5.08 19.17
N ILE A 75 0.84 4.32 20.24
CA ILE A 75 -0.40 3.57 20.52
C ILE A 75 -1.57 4.50 20.84
N LEU A 76 -1.32 5.64 21.50
CA LEU A 76 -2.35 6.66 21.75
C LEU A 76 -2.77 7.32 20.43
N ASN A 77 -1.81 7.72 19.60
CA ASN A 77 -2.08 8.37 18.32
C ASN A 77 -2.85 7.46 17.33
N GLU A 78 -2.65 6.14 17.43
CA GLU A 78 -3.39 5.15 16.61
C GLU A 78 -4.76 4.74 17.17
N ASN A 79 -5.03 4.98 18.46
CA ASN A 79 -6.28 4.57 19.10
C ASN A 79 -7.25 5.72 19.37
N ASP A 80 -6.77 6.96 19.46
CA ASP A 80 -7.63 8.13 19.65
C ASP A 80 -8.39 8.45 18.35
N GLU A 81 -9.72 8.35 18.38
CA GLU A 81 -10.57 8.51 17.21
C GLU A 81 -10.42 9.88 16.54
N ARG A 82 -10.17 10.95 17.33
CA ARG A 82 -9.97 12.30 16.78
C ARG A 82 -8.67 12.41 15.99
N LEU A 83 -7.61 11.78 16.48
CA LEU A 83 -6.30 11.76 15.81
C LEU A 83 -6.32 10.82 14.60
N VAL A 84 -7.04 9.71 14.70
CA VAL A 84 -7.28 8.81 13.57
C VAL A 84 -8.04 9.54 12.46
N LEU A 85 -9.08 10.32 12.76
CA LEU A 85 -9.83 11.06 11.74
C LEU A 85 -8.96 12.11 11.01
N ARG A 86 -8.12 12.84 11.75
CA ARG A 86 -7.15 13.79 11.17
C ARG A 86 -6.08 13.11 10.32
N LYS A 87 -5.59 11.96 10.76
CA LYS A 87 -4.61 11.18 9.99
C LYS A 87 -5.22 10.66 8.69
N VAL A 88 -6.43 10.13 8.80
CA VAL A 88 -7.21 9.57 7.69
C VAL A 88 -7.50 10.67 6.67
N THR A 89 -7.95 11.87 7.07
CA THR A 89 -8.10 13.04 6.15
C THR A 89 -6.82 13.45 5.45
N ALA A 90 -5.69 13.50 6.16
CA ALA A 90 -4.39 13.77 5.55
C ALA A 90 -3.98 12.67 4.54
N GLU A 91 -4.25 11.40 4.84
CA GLU A 91 -3.98 10.27 3.94
C GLU A 91 -4.88 10.29 2.68
N ALA A 92 -6.14 10.69 2.79
CA ALA A 92 -7.00 10.86 1.62
C ALA A 92 -6.49 11.99 0.70
N MET A 93 -6.03 13.09 1.29
CA MET A 93 -5.44 14.19 0.52
C MET A 93 -4.15 13.77 -0.18
N SER A 94 -3.25 13.06 0.51
CA SER A 94 -2.02 12.56 -0.11
C SER A 94 -2.32 11.54 -1.22
N PHE A 95 -3.33 10.68 -1.04
CA PHE A 95 -3.77 9.75 -2.08
C PHE A 95 -4.25 10.47 -3.34
N ARG A 96 -5.00 11.58 -3.22
CA ARG A 96 -5.40 12.40 -4.37
C ARG A 96 -4.18 12.96 -5.13
N VAL A 97 -3.16 13.42 -4.41
CA VAL A 97 -1.93 13.95 -5.01
C VAL A 97 -1.17 12.84 -5.75
N VAL A 98 -1.01 11.67 -5.11
CA VAL A 98 -0.36 10.50 -5.73
C VAL A 98 -1.13 10.05 -6.97
N ARG A 99 -2.47 10.04 -6.93
CA ARG A 99 -3.31 9.72 -8.09
C ARG A 99 -3.09 10.70 -9.24
N PHE A 100 -3.00 11.99 -8.95
CA PHE A 100 -2.71 13.00 -9.96
C PHE A 100 -1.33 12.78 -10.60
N MET A 101 -0.30 12.48 -9.79
CA MET A 101 1.01 12.12 -10.31
C MET A 101 0.98 10.84 -11.17
N LEU A 102 0.22 9.83 -10.74
CA LEU A 102 0.03 8.59 -11.49
C LEU A 102 -0.63 8.86 -12.86
N TYR A 103 -1.64 9.74 -12.90
CA TYR A 103 -2.28 10.17 -14.13
C TYR A 103 -1.28 10.89 -15.06
N LEU A 104 -0.51 11.84 -14.53
CA LEU A 104 0.54 12.52 -15.32
C LEU A 104 1.57 11.53 -15.87
N PHE A 105 1.99 10.56 -15.07
CA PHE A 105 2.92 9.53 -15.50
C PHE A 105 2.34 8.62 -16.59
N PHE A 106 1.07 8.22 -16.45
CA PHE A 106 0.35 7.47 -17.48
C PHE A 106 0.25 8.24 -18.79
N MET A 107 -0.11 9.52 -18.74
CA MET A 107 -0.19 10.39 -19.90
C MET A 107 1.19 10.60 -20.54
N ALA A 108 2.23 10.84 -19.73
CA ALA A 108 3.60 11.00 -20.21
C ALA A 108 4.11 9.73 -20.91
N TYR A 109 3.86 8.55 -20.33
CA TYR A 109 4.24 7.28 -20.95
C TYR A 109 3.46 7.03 -22.26
N THR A 110 2.16 7.29 -22.27
CA THR A 110 1.29 7.13 -23.45
C THR A 110 1.71 8.08 -24.58
N TYR A 111 2.06 9.32 -24.26
CA TYR A 111 2.50 10.32 -25.24
C TYR A 111 3.93 10.04 -25.76
N SER A 112 4.83 9.59 -24.89
CA SER A 112 6.21 9.27 -25.27
C SER A 112 6.31 8.03 -26.16
N ASN A 113 5.45 7.02 -25.93
CA ASN A 113 5.51 5.72 -26.62
C ASN A 113 4.16 5.36 -27.26
N PRO A 114 3.70 6.12 -28.28
CA PRO A 114 2.37 5.92 -28.86
C PRO A 114 2.21 4.55 -29.54
N ASN A 115 3.32 3.93 -29.98
CA ASN A 115 3.31 2.61 -30.60
C ASN A 115 3.15 1.46 -29.59
N GLU A 116 3.34 1.72 -28.29
CA GLU A 116 3.21 0.72 -27.23
C GLU A 116 1.80 0.65 -26.63
N ILE A 117 0.90 1.56 -27.05
CA ILE A 117 -0.48 1.61 -26.60
C ILE A 117 -1.19 0.32 -27.03
N PHE A 118 -1.88 -0.33 -26.10
CA PHE A 118 -2.54 -1.64 -26.24
C PHE A 118 -1.62 -2.86 -26.49
N VAL A 119 -0.35 -2.65 -26.83
CA VAL A 119 0.62 -3.72 -27.11
C VAL A 119 1.44 -4.06 -25.86
N SER A 120 1.92 -3.06 -25.14
CA SER A 120 2.81 -3.26 -23.99
C SER A 120 2.04 -3.70 -22.76
N ALA A 121 2.55 -4.74 -22.08
CA ALA A 121 2.06 -5.16 -20.77
C ALA A 121 2.17 -4.03 -19.73
N ILE A 122 3.17 -3.16 -19.85
CA ILE A 122 3.39 -2.02 -18.95
C ILE A 122 2.25 -1.02 -19.06
N TRP A 123 1.76 -0.77 -20.28
CA TRP A 123 0.63 0.12 -20.52
C TRP A 123 -0.65 -0.39 -19.83
N TRP A 124 -0.93 -1.70 -19.97
CA TRP A 124 -2.09 -2.33 -19.31
C TRP A 124 -1.97 -2.34 -17.78
N ILE A 125 -0.77 -2.58 -17.24
CA ILE A 125 -0.53 -2.51 -15.79
C ILE A 125 -0.75 -1.08 -15.28
N LEU A 126 -0.20 -0.08 -15.95
CA LEU A 126 -0.40 1.34 -15.60
C LEU A 126 -1.88 1.74 -15.66
N CYS A 127 -2.58 1.34 -16.72
CA CYS A 127 -4.01 1.57 -16.87
C CYS A 127 -4.81 0.91 -15.74
N GLY A 128 -4.49 -0.34 -15.40
CA GLY A 128 -5.11 -1.07 -14.29
C GLY A 128 -4.88 -0.41 -12.93
N ILE A 129 -3.66 0.04 -12.64
CA ILE A 129 -3.33 0.77 -11.40
C ILE A 129 -4.09 2.10 -11.37
N MET A 130 -4.17 2.82 -12.49
CA MET A 130 -4.92 4.07 -12.57
C MET A 130 -6.40 3.85 -12.30
N PHE A 131 -7.02 2.84 -12.92
CA PHE A 131 -8.41 2.47 -12.67
C PHE A 131 -8.65 2.07 -11.22
N ALA A 132 -7.80 1.21 -10.64
CA ALA A 132 -7.89 0.82 -9.25
C ALA A 132 -7.81 2.03 -8.31
N SER A 133 -6.94 3.00 -8.61
CA SER A 133 -6.82 4.23 -7.82
C SER A 133 -8.10 5.07 -7.81
N MET A 134 -8.87 5.08 -8.91
CA MET A 134 -10.16 5.76 -8.97
C MET A 134 -11.18 5.12 -8.03
N PHE A 135 -11.31 3.79 -8.06
CA PHE A 135 -12.22 3.06 -7.16
C PHE A 135 -11.85 3.24 -5.69
N LEU A 136 -10.55 3.17 -5.36
CA LEU A 136 -10.06 3.42 -4.00
C LEU A 136 -10.41 4.82 -3.50
N THR A 137 -10.38 5.83 -4.37
CA THR A 137 -10.74 7.20 -3.97
C THR A 137 -12.22 7.29 -3.58
N VAL A 138 -13.10 6.68 -4.37
CA VAL A 138 -14.55 6.66 -4.10
C VAL A 138 -14.84 5.95 -2.78
N ILE A 139 -14.17 4.82 -2.53
CA ILE A 139 -14.31 4.09 -1.27
C ILE A 139 -13.85 4.95 -0.09
N PHE A 140 -12.71 5.63 -0.21
CA PHE A 140 -12.25 6.54 0.84
C PHE A 140 -13.24 7.67 1.08
N GLU A 141 -13.74 8.34 0.05
CA GLU A 141 -14.68 9.45 0.23
C GLU A 141 -15.99 9.00 0.89
N VAL A 142 -16.58 7.87 0.47
CA VAL A 142 -17.81 7.32 1.08
C VAL A 142 -17.60 6.89 2.53
N VAL A 143 -16.47 6.25 2.84
CA VAL A 143 -16.17 5.81 4.21
C VAL A 143 -15.94 7.00 5.15
N TYR A 144 -15.44 8.12 4.63
CA TYR A 144 -15.14 9.30 5.43
C TYR A 144 -16.41 10.09 5.73
N ASP A 145 -17.26 10.30 4.72
CA ASP A 145 -18.54 10.98 4.86
C ASP A 145 -19.44 10.26 5.89
N TYR A 146 -19.39 8.93 5.91
CA TYR A 146 -20.07 8.10 6.91
C TYR A 146 -19.52 8.23 8.34
N LYS A 147 -18.21 8.54 8.50
CA LYS A 147 -17.61 8.70 9.83
C LYS A 147 -17.81 10.09 10.40
N GLU A 148 -17.81 11.12 9.56
CA GLU A 148 -18.02 12.51 9.97
C GLU A 148 -19.44 12.69 10.54
N THR A 149 -20.44 12.12 9.88
CA THR A 149 -21.86 12.13 10.31
C THR A 149 -22.16 11.34 11.60
N LYS A 150 -21.24 10.51 12.10
CA LYS A 150 -21.39 9.78 13.37
C LYS A 150 -20.67 10.44 14.55
N CYS A 151 -19.86 11.46 14.31
CA CYS A 151 -19.11 12.16 15.34
C CYS A 151 -19.76 13.48 15.79
N ASP A 152 -20.86 13.89 15.13
CA ASP A 152 -21.80 14.92 15.58
C ASP A 152 -22.91 14.32 16.46
#